data_AF-A0A849FSU0-F1
#
_entry.id   AF-A0A849FSU0-F1
#
_cell.length_a   1.000
_cell.length_b   1.000
_cell.length_c   1.000
_cell.angle_alpha   90.00
_cell.angle_beta   90.00
_cell.angle_gamma   90.00
#
_symmetry.space_group_name_H-M   'P 1'
#
loop_
_entity.id
_entity.type
_entity.pdbx_description
1 polymer ?
#
loop_
_entity_poly.entity_id
_entity_poly.type
_entity_poly.pdbx_seq_one_letter_code
_entity_poly.pdbx_strand_id
1 'polypeptide(L)'
;GIAADTLLFGSIRYVEWEGFNLTTTNIGQYVNFQDDSTTYTLGLGRRFSDAWSAAVTLGYEAQGTRPGNTLLNPTTGFKSIGVGATYTSGNIKVSGGVTYAVLGDQNFVPNLVLPAGGTFNDNHAVGAGVRVGFNF
;
A
#
# COMPACT_ATOMS: atom_id res chain seq x y z
N GLY A 1 12.08 8.34 -20.12
CA GLY A 1 10.75 8.61 -20.71
C GLY A 1 10.51 7.59 -21.80
N ILE A 2 9.26 7.16 -22.00
CA ILE A 2 8.92 6.20 -23.07
C ILE A 2 8.43 6.88 -24.35
N ALA A 3 8.00 8.14 -24.24
CA ALA A 3 7.65 9.02 -25.34
C ALA A 3 7.79 10.49 -24.88
N ALA A 4 7.65 11.45 -25.79
CA ALA A 4 7.56 12.86 -25.44
C ALA A 4 6.49 13.08 -24.38
N ASP A 5 6.83 13.85 -23.35
CA ASP A 5 5.98 14.16 -22.20
C ASP A 5 5.42 12.95 -21.44
N THR A 6 5.91 11.73 -21.67
CA THR A 6 5.37 10.49 -21.10
C THR A 6 6.46 9.69 -20.38
N LEU A 7 6.20 9.36 -19.13
CA LEU A 7 7.11 8.63 -18.25
C LEU A 7 6.43 7.36 -17.74
N LEU A 8 6.98 6.20 -18.11
CA LEU A 8 6.75 4.96 -17.37
C LEU A 8 7.69 4.96 -16.16
N PHE A 9 7.14 4.66 -14.99
CA PHE A 9 7.89 4.54 -13.74
C PHE A 9 7.34 3.38 -12.91
N GLY A 10 8.13 2.92 -11.95
CA GLY A 10 7.70 1.87 -11.05
C GLY A 10 8.66 1.70 -9.88
N SER A 11 8.25 0.90 -8.90
CA SER A 11 9.06 0.53 -7.76
C SER A 11 8.77 -0.89 -7.32
N ILE A 12 9.78 -1.51 -6.73
CA ILE A 12 9.67 -2.79 -6.02
C ILE A 12 10.09 -2.51 -4.59
N ARG A 13 9.28 -2.95 -3.63
CA ARG A 13 9.57 -2.86 -2.20
C ARG A 13 9.52 -4.25 -1.61
N TYR A 14 10.66 -4.74 -1.15
CA TYR A 14 10.75 -5.97 -0.39
C TYR A 14 10.86 -5.65 1.11
N VAL A 15 10.19 -6.44 1.94
CA VAL A 15 10.27 -6.36 3.40
C VAL A 15 10.40 -7.77 3.95
N GLU A 16 11.51 -7.99 4.65
CA GLU A 16 11.80 -9.23 5.36
C GLU A 16 10.99 -9.25 6.66
N TRP A 17 9.86 -9.94 6.64
CA TRP A 17 8.99 -10.13 7.80
C TRP A 17 9.10 -11.54 8.36
N GLU A 18 9.54 -12.51 7.55
CA GLU A 18 9.65 -13.90 7.95
C GLU A 18 10.45 -14.05 9.25
N GLY A 19 9.85 -14.74 10.24
CA GLY A 19 10.46 -14.95 11.54
C GLY A 19 10.28 -13.80 12.54
N PHE A 20 9.81 -12.62 12.12
CA PHE A 20 9.44 -11.56 13.06
C PHE A 20 8.26 -12.01 13.93
N ASN A 21 8.45 -11.95 15.25
CA ASN A 21 7.44 -12.35 16.21
C ASN A 21 7.43 -11.44 17.45
N LEU A 22 6.27 -11.37 18.08
CA LEU A 22 6.11 -10.76 19.41
C LEU A 22 5.64 -11.82 20.39
N THR A 23 6.47 -12.05 21.41
CA THR A 23 6.24 -13.05 22.45
C THR A 23 6.31 -12.37 23.82
N THR A 24 5.34 -12.65 24.69
CA THR A 24 5.33 -12.15 26.08
C THR A 24 5.10 -13.30 27.06
N THR A 25 5.61 -13.14 28.28
CA THR A 25 5.60 -14.22 29.29
C THR A 25 4.21 -14.72 29.66
N ASN A 26 3.19 -13.86 29.68
CA ASN A 26 1.84 -14.21 30.14
C ASN A 26 0.85 -14.50 28.99
N ILE A 27 1.15 -14.04 27.78
CA ILE A 27 0.25 -14.13 26.61
C ILE A 27 0.90 -15.01 25.51
N GLY A 28 2.13 -15.49 25.66
CA GLY A 28 2.79 -16.29 24.63
C GLY A 28 3.06 -15.49 23.35
N GLN A 29 3.18 -16.19 22.22
CA GLN A 29 3.44 -15.61 20.90
C GLN A 29 2.12 -15.21 20.22
N TYR A 30 1.91 -13.90 20.03
CA TYR A 30 0.66 -13.35 19.52
C TYR A 30 0.82 -12.50 18.24
N VAL A 31 2.05 -12.35 17.75
CA VAL A 31 2.36 -11.93 16.37
C VAL A 31 3.39 -12.90 15.84
N ASN A 32 3.15 -13.43 14.65
CA ASN A 32 4.10 -14.28 13.96
C ASN A 32 3.94 -14.15 12.44
N PHE A 33 4.90 -13.50 11.79
CA PHE A 33 4.93 -13.46 10.33
C PHE A 33 5.67 -14.69 9.79
N GLN A 34 5.03 -15.39 8.86
CA GLN A 34 5.61 -16.58 8.20
C GLN A 34 6.12 -16.29 6.79
N ASP A 35 5.79 -15.12 6.25
CA ASP A 35 6.19 -14.73 4.90
C ASP A 35 6.63 -13.29 4.87
N ASP A 36 7.62 -13.05 4.01
CA ASP A 36 8.02 -11.73 3.56
C ASP A 36 6.94 -11.04 2.73
N SER A 37 7.15 -9.75 2.47
CA SER A 37 6.31 -9.00 1.55
C SER A 37 7.09 -8.46 0.37
N THR A 38 6.50 -8.57 -0.82
CA THR A 38 6.98 -7.84 -2.00
C THR A 38 5.83 -7.04 -2.62
N THR A 39 5.98 -5.72 -2.60
CA THR A 39 5.05 -4.78 -3.24
C THR A 39 5.62 -4.32 -4.58
N TYR A 40 4.81 -4.38 -5.62
CA TYR A 40 5.08 -3.85 -6.94
C TYR A 40 4.21 -2.62 -7.20
N THR A 41 4.79 -1.55 -7.72
CA THR A 41 4.06 -0.38 -8.22
C THR A 41 4.50 -0.09 -9.64
N LEU A 42 3.54 0.13 -10.52
CA LEU A 42 3.75 0.57 -11.89
C LEU A 42 2.92 1.82 -12.15
N GLY A 43 3.48 2.82 -12.83
CA GLY A 43 2.79 4.05 -13.12
C GLY A 43 3.16 4.64 -14.46
N LEU A 44 2.19 5.35 -15.03
CA LEU A 44 2.34 6.09 -16.27
C LEU A 44 1.97 7.54 -16.03
N GLY A 45 2.97 8.42 -16.13
CA GLY A 45 2.82 9.86 -16.00
C GLY A 45 2.85 10.53 -17.36
N ARG A 46 2.01 11.56 -17.54
CA ARG A 46 2.01 12.41 -18.71
C ARG A 46 1.98 13.88 -18.32
N ARG A 47 2.83 14.68 -18.97
CA ARG A 47 2.75 16.13 -18.96
C ARG A 47 1.84 16.58 -20.10
N PHE A 48 0.87 17.44 -19.80
CA PHE A 48 -0.06 17.98 -20.79
C PHE A 48 0.30 19.40 -21.20
N SER A 49 0.94 20.16 -20.31
CA SER A 49 1.50 21.48 -20.55
C SER A 49 2.62 21.76 -19.54
N ASP A 50 3.28 22.92 -19.64
CA ASP A 50 4.27 23.32 -18.65
C ASP A 50 3.68 23.48 -17.24
N ALA A 51 2.37 23.75 -17.15
CA ALA A 51 1.67 23.88 -15.88
C ALA A 51 1.07 22.56 -15.38
N TRP A 52 0.65 21.64 -16.26
CA TRP A 52 -0.14 20.47 -15.88
C TRP A 52 0.53 19.14 -16.20
N SER A 53 0.52 18.24 -15.22
CA SER A 53 0.85 16.82 -15.39
C SER A 53 -0.08 15.94 -14.59
N ALA A 54 -0.30 14.71 -15.05
CA ALA A 54 -1.03 13.70 -14.28
C ALA A 54 -0.37 12.33 -14.42
N ALA A 55 -0.74 11.42 -13.53
CA ALA A 55 -0.29 10.04 -13.57
C ALA A 55 -1.40 9.08 -13.12
N VAL A 56 -1.35 7.88 -13.69
CA VAL A 56 -2.10 6.71 -13.20
C VAL A 56 -1.10 5.72 -12.61
N THR A 57 -1.45 5.09 -11.51
CA THR A 57 -0.63 4.09 -10.84
C THR A 57 -1.43 2.83 -10.56
N LEU A 58 -0.76 1.68 -10.65
CA LEU A 58 -1.25 0.37 -10.25
C LEU A 58 -0.31 -0.16 -9.17
N GLY A 59 -0.88 -0.70 -8.09
CA GLY A 59 -0.15 -1.34 -7.01
C GLY A 59 -0.58 -2.80 -6.86
N TYR A 60 0.37 -3.66 -6.54
CA TYR A 60 0.12 -5.07 -6.27
C TYR A 60 1.05 -5.58 -5.18
N GLU A 61 0.47 -6.25 -4.19
CA GLU A 61 1.18 -7.08 -3.23
C GLU A 61 0.45 -8.41 -3.14
N ALA A 62 1.17 -9.50 -3.30
CA ALA A 62 0.59 -10.83 -3.18
C ALA A 62 0.05 -11.06 -1.77
N GLN A 63 -1.04 -11.82 -1.67
CA GLN A 63 -1.49 -12.35 -0.39
C GLN A 63 -0.42 -13.32 0.12
N GLY A 64 0.11 -13.09 1.32
CA GLY A 64 0.99 -14.05 1.99
C GLY A 64 0.19 -15.09 2.78
N THR A 65 0.79 -16.24 3.06
CA THR A 65 0.32 -17.26 4.02
C THR A 65 0.54 -16.85 5.48
N ARG A 66 0.43 -15.55 5.78
CA ARG A 66 0.64 -14.98 7.11
C ARG A 66 -0.42 -15.55 8.06
N PRO A 67 -0.08 -16.47 8.99
CA PRO A 67 -1.07 -16.96 9.92
C PRO A 67 -1.48 -15.80 10.81
N GLY A 68 -2.76 -15.42 10.72
CA GLY A 68 -3.37 -14.44 11.59
C GLY A 68 -3.50 -15.02 13.00
N ASN A 69 -2.42 -15.07 13.77
CA ASN A 69 -2.50 -15.16 15.23
C ASN A 69 -2.62 -13.76 15.87
N THR A 70 -2.69 -12.71 15.05
CA THR A 70 -2.84 -11.31 15.47
C THR A 70 -3.97 -10.57 14.75
N LEU A 71 -4.68 -9.70 15.48
CA LEU A 71 -5.61 -8.71 14.92
C LEU A 71 -4.91 -7.42 14.48
N LEU A 72 -3.61 -7.28 14.75
CA LEU A 72 -2.82 -6.09 14.40
C LEU A 72 -2.51 -5.99 12.90
N ASN A 73 -2.78 -7.05 12.14
CA ASN A 73 -2.67 -7.07 10.68
C ASN A 73 -3.91 -7.72 10.06
N PRO A 74 -5.04 -6.98 9.98
CA PRO A 74 -6.35 -7.54 9.63
C PRO A 74 -6.53 -7.84 8.13
N THR A 75 -5.51 -7.65 7.29
CA THR A 75 -5.55 -7.91 5.84
C THR A 75 -4.23 -8.50 5.37
N THR A 76 -4.19 -9.11 4.18
CA THR A 76 -2.93 -9.59 3.57
C THR A 76 -2.86 -9.22 2.10
N GLY A 77 -1.77 -8.59 1.66
CA GLY A 77 -1.61 -8.14 0.28
C GLY A 77 -2.68 -7.12 -0.16
N PHE A 78 -2.58 -6.66 -1.41
CA PHE A 78 -3.56 -5.76 -1.99
C PHE A 78 -3.43 -5.64 -3.52
N LYS A 79 -4.48 -5.13 -4.15
CA LYS A 79 -4.46 -4.56 -5.50
C LYS A 79 -4.95 -3.12 -5.42
N SER A 80 -4.28 -2.18 -6.06
CA SER A 80 -4.69 -0.78 -6.03
C SER A 80 -4.60 -0.08 -7.38
N ILE A 81 -5.43 0.94 -7.54
CA ILE A 81 -5.39 1.89 -8.64
C ILE A 81 -5.41 3.31 -8.08
N GLY A 82 -4.53 4.15 -8.60
CA GLY A 82 -4.42 5.54 -8.19
C GLY A 82 -4.38 6.49 -9.37
N VAL A 83 -4.87 7.71 -9.13
CA VAL A 83 -4.77 8.83 -10.06
C VAL A 83 -4.25 10.04 -9.31
N GLY A 84 -3.37 10.80 -9.94
CA GLY A 84 -2.81 12.02 -9.38
C GLY A 84 -2.60 13.08 -10.44
N ALA A 85 -2.76 14.34 -10.05
CA ALA A 85 -2.48 15.50 -10.89
C ALA A 85 -1.58 16.47 -10.16
N THR A 86 -0.85 17.26 -10.94
CA THR A 86 0.06 18.27 -10.44
C THR A 86 -0.04 19.52 -11.29
N TYR A 87 -0.27 20.63 -10.62
CA TYR A 87 -0.26 21.98 -11.16
C TYR A 87 1.01 22.71 -10.72
N THR A 88 1.69 23.33 -11.67
CA THR A 88 2.89 24.14 -11.43
C THR A 88 2.63 25.56 -11.90
N SER A 89 2.87 26.54 -11.03
CA SER A 89 2.73 27.96 -11.34
C SER A 89 3.85 28.75 -10.67
N GLY A 90 4.77 29.26 -11.48
CA GLY A 90 5.95 29.97 -10.99
C GLY A 90 6.78 29.09 -10.04
N ASN A 91 6.93 29.54 -8.81
CA ASN A 91 7.67 28.81 -7.77
C ASN A 91 6.80 27.88 -6.92
N ILE A 92 5.51 27.74 -7.24
CA ILE A 92 4.55 26.92 -6.50
C ILE A 92 4.22 25.66 -7.30
N LYS A 93 4.19 24.53 -6.61
CA LYS A 93 3.72 23.24 -7.14
C LYS A 93 2.68 22.65 -6.21
N VAL A 94 1.47 22.43 -6.73
CA VAL A 94 0.37 21.77 -6.02
C VAL A 94 0.13 20.41 -6.65
N SER A 95 0.24 19.36 -5.85
CA SER A 95 -0.01 17.98 -6.27
C SER A 95 -1.16 17.41 -5.44
N GLY A 96 -2.04 16.66 -6.08
CA GLY A 96 -3.13 15.96 -5.40
C GLY A 96 -3.40 14.61 -6.05
N GLY A 97 -3.99 13.69 -5.29
CA GLY A 97 -4.33 12.37 -5.83
C GLY A 97 -5.23 11.56 -4.91
N VAL A 98 -5.80 10.51 -5.51
CA VAL A 98 -6.68 9.53 -4.85
C VAL A 98 -6.24 8.13 -5.26
N THR A 99 -6.29 7.19 -4.32
CA THR A 99 -6.03 5.77 -4.54
C THR A 99 -7.17 4.94 -3.96
N TYR A 100 -7.60 3.92 -4.71
CA TYR A 100 -8.49 2.87 -4.23
C TYR A 100 -7.72 1.56 -4.17
N ALA A 101 -7.86 0.83 -3.07
CA ALA A 101 -7.22 -0.47 -2.86
C ALA A 101 -8.23 -1.51 -2.44
N VAL A 102 -8.21 -2.67 -3.10
CA VAL A 102 -8.84 -3.89 -2.64
C VAL A 102 -7.80 -4.64 -1.82
N LEU A 103 -8.07 -4.81 -0.53
CA LEU A 103 -7.18 -5.46 0.41
C LEU A 103 -7.52 -6.95 0.45
N GLY A 104 -6.50 -7.80 0.57
CA GLY A 104 -6.76 -9.24 0.61
C GLY A 104 -7.36 -9.70 1.92
N ASP A 105 -8.20 -10.74 1.80
CA ASP A 105 -8.92 -11.37 2.90
C ASP A 105 -7.97 -12.03 3.89
N GLN A 106 -8.33 -12.02 5.17
CA GLN A 106 -7.49 -12.57 6.23
C GLN A 106 -8.33 -13.33 7.26
N ASN A 107 -7.87 -14.52 7.60
CA ASN A 107 -8.49 -15.37 8.61
C ASN A 107 -7.62 -15.40 9.86
N PHE A 108 -8.26 -15.16 10.99
CA PHE A 108 -7.64 -15.18 12.31
C PHE A 108 -8.07 -16.42 13.07
N VAL A 109 -7.08 -17.23 13.47
CA VAL A 109 -7.26 -18.38 14.36
C VAL A 109 -6.42 -18.10 15.61
N PRO A 110 -7.04 -17.73 16.74
CA PRO A 110 -6.28 -17.40 17.95
C PRO A 110 -5.54 -18.64 18.44
N ASN A 111 -4.24 -18.49 18.72
CA ASN A 111 -3.43 -19.50 19.41
C ASN A 111 -3.54 -19.35 20.96
N LEU A 112 -4.50 -18.54 21.45
CA LEU A 112 -4.55 -18.04 22.82
C LEU A 112 -5.99 -17.97 23.36
N VAL A 113 -6.10 -17.75 24.68
CA VAL A 113 -7.28 -17.66 25.57
C VAL A 113 -8.41 -16.69 25.10
N LEU A 114 -8.30 -16.11 23.90
CA LEU A 114 -9.35 -15.28 23.30
C LEU A 114 -10.35 -16.17 22.51
N PRO A 115 -11.64 -16.20 22.88
CA PRO A 115 -12.57 -17.24 22.39
C PRO A 115 -13.06 -17.09 20.93
N ALA A 116 -12.67 -16.04 20.21
CA ALA A 116 -13.25 -15.74 18.91
C ALA A 116 -12.16 -15.61 17.83
N GLY A 117 -12.11 -16.62 16.95
CA GLY A 117 -11.59 -16.43 15.60
C GLY A 117 -12.39 -15.38 14.84
N GLY A 118 -11.80 -14.80 13.81
CA GLY A 118 -12.44 -13.74 13.01
C GLY A 118 -11.98 -13.81 11.56
N THR A 119 -12.87 -13.48 10.64
CA THR A 119 -12.58 -13.45 9.21
C THR A 119 -12.81 -12.04 8.69
N PHE A 120 -11.80 -11.45 8.07
CA PHE A 120 -11.90 -10.18 7.36
C PHE A 120 -11.97 -10.47 5.87
N ASN A 121 -13.13 -10.22 5.26
CA ASN A 121 -13.33 -10.41 3.83
C ASN A 121 -13.86 -9.12 3.18
N ASP A 122 -13.73 -9.01 1.86
CA ASP A 122 -14.28 -7.90 1.06
C ASP A 122 -13.76 -6.51 1.49
N ASN A 123 -12.50 -6.48 1.91
CA ASN A 123 -11.87 -5.30 2.47
C ASN A 123 -11.44 -4.31 1.37
N HIS A 124 -11.68 -3.02 1.59
CA HIS A 124 -11.22 -1.96 0.69
C HIS A 124 -10.77 -0.71 1.46
N ALA A 125 -9.93 0.08 0.81
CA ALA A 125 -9.43 1.35 1.33
C ALA A 125 -9.43 2.44 0.26
N VAL A 126 -9.71 3.67 0.68
CA VAL A 126 -9.55 4.88 -0.13
C VAL A 126 -8.55 5.80 0.56
N GLY A 127 -7.53 6.23 -0.17
CA GLY A 127 -6.58 7.24 0.27
C GLY A 127 -6.67 8.49 -0.60
N ALA A 128 -6.63 9.67 0.00
CA ALA A 128 -6.56 10.94 -0.71
C ALA A 128 -5.53 11.85 -0.05
N GLY A 129 -4.87 12.69 -0.85
CA GLY A 129 -3.85 13.59 -0.32
C GLY A 129 -3.58 14.77 -1.23
N VAL A 130 -3.12 15.85 -0.61
CA VAL A 130 -2.68 17.09 -1.29
C VAL A 130 -1.32 17.48 -0.73
N ARG A 131 -0.44 17.96 -1.61
CA ARG A 131 0.89 18.49 -1.28
C ARG A 131 1.06 19.84 -1.97
N VAL A 132 1.54 20.81 -1.21
CA VAL A 132 1.99 22.11 -1.74
C VAL A 132 3.50 22.22 -1.53
N GLY A 133 4.25 22.52 -2.59
CA GLY A 133 5.68 22.74 -2.57
C GLY A 133 6.01 24.15 -3.06
N PHE A 134 6.98 24.78 -2.41
CA PHE A 134 7.53 26.07 -2.78
C PHE A 134 9.01 25.89 -3.12
N ASN A 135 9.43 26.40 -4.27
CA ASN A 135 10.83 26.51 -4.64
C ASN A 135 11.31 27.94 -4.35
N PHE A 136 12.54 28.09 -3.87
CA PHE A 136 13.18 29.37 -3.54
C PHE A 136 14.55 29.46 -4.22
#